data_AF-A0A0Q6K3P9-F1
#
_entry.id   AF-A0A0Q6K3P9-F1
#
_cell.length_a   1.000
_cell.length_b   1.000
_cell.length_c   1.000
_cell.angle_alpha   90.00
_cell.angle_beta   90.00
_cell.angle_gamma   90.00
#
_symmetry.space_group_name_H-M   'P 1'
#
loop_
_entity.id
_entity.type
_entity.pdbx_description
1 polymer ?
#
loop_
_entity_poly.entity_id
_entity_poly.type
_entity_poly.pdbx_seq_one_letter_code
_entity_poly.pdbx_strand_id
1 'polypeptide(L)'
;MTAPTQQFTVTRTDGELAARALMYAVSELSLIRVTGQGGAAYAQLQVCPSGARYRSVVDGMSPRAARELTNGYHANFHHPVLYAAALRLGAVRLAELVPMSRSLRAVLVAAPAVAATADITENVVNLYLHRDTRRITDTTATVSSALSIVKWGGTVGPLAYMTVGFLPIWGRAVRDRFARGR
;
A
#
# COMPACT_ATOMS: atom_id res chain seq x y z
N MET A 1 -21.01 -17.34 -32.08
CA MET A 1 -20.05 -18.20 -31.37
C MET A 1 -20.13 -17.88 -29.88
N THR A 2 -20.90 -18.65 -29.12
CA THR A 2 -20.97 -18.56 -27.66
C THR A 2 -19.65 -19.08 -27.10
N ALA A 3 -18.84 -18.20 -26.50
CA ALA A 3 -17.64 -18.61 -25.79
C ALA A 3 -18.05 -19.61 -24.69
N PRO A 4 -17.24 -20.67 -24.44
CA PRO A 4 -17.55 -21.61 -23.38
C PRO A 4 -17.63 -20.83 -22.06
N THR A 5 -18.75 -21.01 -21.37
CA THR A 5 -18.98 -20.61 -19.97
C THR A 5 -18.01 -21.40 -19.08
N GLN A 6 -16.72 -21.08 -19.14
CA GLN A 6 -15.75 -21.64 -18.22
C GLN A 6 -16.03 -21.03 -16.84
N GLN A 7 -16.68 -21.84 -16.02
CA GLN A 7 -17.01 -21.54 -14.64
C GLN A 7 -15.75 -21.07 -13.89
N PHE A 8 -15.86 -19.96 -13.16
CA PHE A 8 -14.78 -19.53 -12.27
C PHE A 8 -14.64 -20.55 -11.13
N THR A 9 -13.55 -21.33 -11.16
CA THR A 9 -13.20 -22.29 -10.11
C THR A 9 -12.20 -21.65 -9.17
N VAL A 10 -12.55 -21.59 -7.89
CA VAL A 10 -11.65 -21.10 -6.83
C VAL A 10 -10.46 -22.06 -6.71
N THR A 11 -9.27 -21.49 -6.75
CA THR A 11 -8.00 -22.20 -6.63
C THR A 11 -7.36 -21.96 -5.26
N ARG A 12 -6.31 -22.72 -4.94
CA ARG A 12 -5.46 -22.46 -3.78
C ARG A 12 -4.88 -21.04 -3.81
N THR A 13 -4.46 -20.56 -4.98
CA THR A 13 -3.93 -19.20 -5.17
C THR A 13 -4.94 -18.12 -4.80
N ASP A 14 -6.23 -18.34 -5.07
CA ASP A 14 -7.30 -17.41 -4.67
C ASP A 14 -7.46 -17.35 -3.15
N GLY A 15 -7.38 -18.51 -2.48
CA GLY A 15 -7.38 -18.58 -1.00
C GLY A 15 -6.16 -17.89 -0.39
N GLU A 16 -4.97 -18.11 -0.94
CA GLU A 16 -3.73 -17.46 -0.50
C GLU A 16 -3.78 -15.93 -0.73
N LEU A 17 -4.33 -15.48 -1.85
CA LEU A 17 -4.55 -14.07 -2.14
C LEU A 17 -5.52 -13.44 -1.13
N ALA A 18 -6.65 -14.10 -0.84
CA ALA A 18 -7.61 -13.62 0.15
C ALA A 18 -6.98 -13.52 1.55
N ALA A 19 -6.19 -14.51 1.96
CA ALA A 19 -5.48 -14.48 3.24
C ALA A 19 -4.48 -13.33 3.31
N ARG A 20 -3.69 -13.09 2.26
CA ARG A 20 -2.73 -11.97 2.21
C ARG A 20 -3.42 -10.61 2.19
N ALA A 21 -4.51 -10.48 1.43
CA ALA A 21 -5.32 -9.27 1.41
C ALA A 21 -5.92 -8.97 2.80
N LEU A 22 -6.39 -10.00 3.51
CA LEU A 22 -6.87 -9.86 4.89
C LEU A 22 -5.75 -9.44 5.85
N MET A 23 -4.57 -10.07 5.78
CA MET A 23 -3.42 -9.67 6.60
C MET A 23 -3.00 -8.22 6.32
N TYR A 24 -2.98 -7.81 5.05
CA TYR A 24 -2.75 -6.42 4.66
C TYR A 24 -3.80 -5.49 5.29
N ALA A 25 -5.09 -5.77 5.14
CA ALA A 25 -6.17 -4.94 5.71
C ALA A 25 -6.09 -4.84 7.25
N VAL A 26 -5.79 -5.95 7.94
CA VAL A 26 -5.58 -5.95 9.40
C VAL A 26 -4.38 -5.10 9.79
N SER A 27 -3.29 -5.17 9.02
CA SER A 27 -2.11 -4.34 9.27
C SER A 27 -2.37 -2.84 9.05
N GLU A 28 -3.15 -2.47 8.02
CA GLU A 28 -3.57 -1.08 7.77
C GLU A 28 -4.38 -0.55 8.97
N LEU A 29 -5.35 -1.33 9.44
CA LEU A 29 -6.16 -0.96 10.60
C LEU A 29 -5.31 -0.83 11.87
N SER A 30 -4.33 -1.70 12.05
CA SER A 30 -3.36 -1.61 13.15
C SER A 30 -2.55 -0.31 13.07
N LEU A 31 -2.06 0.07 11.88
CA LEU A 31 -1.34 1.33 11.68
C LEU A 31 -2.21 2.55 12.00
N ILE A 32 -3.45 2.59 11.50
CA ILE A 32 -4.37 3.70 11.79
C ILE A 32 -4.56 3.85 13.30
N ARG A 33 -4.75 2.73 14.01
CA ARG A 33 -4.93 2.73 15.47
C ARG A 33 -3.68 3.18 16.22
N VAL A 34 -2.50 2.69 15.84
CA VAL A 34 -1.24 3.01 16.51
C VAL A 34 -0.81 4.45 16.24
N THR A 35 -1.02 4.95 15.01
CA THR A 35 -0.69 6.32 14.61
C THR A 35 -1.61 7.34 15.27
N GLY A 36 -2.86 6.96 15.57
CA GLY A 36 -3.76 7.72 16.44
C GLY A 36 -3.90 9.20 16.05
N GLN A 37 -3.70 10.10 17.01
CA GLN A 37 -3.75 11.55 16.82
C GLN A 37 -2.61 12.07 15.93
N GLY A 38 -1.54 11.29 15.74
CA GLY A 38 -0.47 11.58 14.80
C GLY A 38 -0.89 11.45 13.33
N GLY A 39 -2.03 10.84 13.02
CA GLY A 39 -2.42 10.51 11.64
C GLY A 39 -2.54 11.72 10.71
N ALA A 40 -3.06 12.85 11.21
CA ALA A 40 -3.16 14.08 10.43
C ALA A 40 -1.78 14.68 10.12
N ALA A 41 -0.83 14.56 11.05
CA ALA A 41 0.55 14.97 10.81
C ALA A 41 1.24 14.01 9.84
N TYR A 42 1.07 12.70 10.02
CA TYR A 42 1.58 11.68 9.10
C TYR A 42 1.21 12.00 7.65
N ALA A 43 -0.08 12.29 7.40
CA ALA A 43 -0.59 12.64 6.08
C ALA A 43 0.01 13.95 5.52
N GLN A 44 0.15 15.00 6.35
CA GLN A 44 0.75 16.27 5.92
C GLN A 44 2.24 16.17 5.60
N LEU A 45 2.95 15.25 6.26
CA LEU A 45 4.36 15.01 6.02
C LEU A 45 4.59 14.16 4.76
N GLN A 46 3.55 13.48 4.25
CA GLN A 46 3.61 12.83 2.95
C GLN A 46 3.76 13.88 1.85
N VAL A 47 4.79 13.75 1.02
CA VAL A 47 5.02 14.65 -0.13
C VAL A 47 5.15 16.13 0.32
N CYS A 48 5.86 16.36 1.42
CA CYS A 48 6.19 17.69 1.94
C CYS A 48 7.68 18.01 1.70
N PRO A 49 8.08 18.54 0.52
CA PRO A 49 9.50 18.71 0.20
C PRO A 49 10.15 19.92 0.89
N SER A 50 9.37 20.82 1.48
CA SER A 50 9.87 21.99 2.22
C SER A 50 10.19 21.62 3.67
N GLY A 51 11.44 21.80 4.07
CA GLY A 51 11.89 21.60 5.45
C GLY A 51 11.20 22.54 6.42
N ALA A 52 10.95 23.80 6.03
CA ALA A 52 10.21 24.76 6.84
C ALA A 52 8.76 24.29 7.10
N ARG A 53 8.06 23.84 6.05
CA ARG A 53 6.70 23.30 6.19
C ARG A 53 6.70 22.03 7.01
N TYR A 54 7.61 21.10 6.74
CA TYR A 54 7.76 19.86 7.50
C TYR A 54 7.96 20.16 8.99
N ARG A 55 8.88 21.07 9.32
CA ARG A 55 9.15 21.48 10.70
C ARG A 55 7.93 22.11 11.35
N SER A 56 7.20 22.97 10.65
CA SER A 56 5.96 23.56 11.18
C SER A 56 4.91 22.53 11.58
N VAL A 57 4.82 21.41 10.85
CA VAL A 57 3.92 20.30 11.18
C VAL A 57 4.41 19.59 12.43
N VAL A 58 5.72 19.31 12.52
CA VAL A 58 6.31 18.63 13.68
C VAL A 58 6.20 19.46 14.95
N ASP A 59 6.56 20.75 14.90
CA ASP A 59 6.52 21.67 16.03
C ASP A 59 5.07 21.96 16.49
N GLY A 60 4.10 21.84 15.58
CA GLY A 60 2.67 22.00 15.86
C GLY A 60 2.00 20.78 16.51
N MET A 61 2.70 19.65 16.65
CA MET A 61 2.11 18.44 17.25
C MET A 61 2.05 18.54 18.78
N SER A 62 0.95 18.04 19.36
CA SER A 62 0.93 17.75 20.79
C SER A 62 1.94 16.64 21.14
N PRO A 63 2.43 16.58 22.39
CA PRO A 63 3.33 15.49 22.81
C PRO A 63 2.72 14.10 22.60
N ARG A 64 1.39 13.98 22.67
CA ARG A 64 0.68 12.73 22.39
C ARG A 64 0.73 12.39 20.90
N ALA A 65 0.38 13.33 20.03
CA ALA A 65 0.41 13.12 18.58
C ALA A 65 1.82 12.77 18.09
N ALA A 66 2.86 13.42 18.61
CA ALA A 66 4.25 13.11 18.28
C ALA A 66 4.66 11.67 18.69
N ARG A 67 4.25 11.22 19.89
CA ARG A 67 4.51 9.83 20.34
C ARG A 67 3.76 8.81 19.50
N GLU A 68 2.47 9.03 19.25
CA GLU A 68 1.64 8.11 18.46
C GLU A 68 2.13 8.04 17.00
N LEU A 69 2.55 9.17 16.42
CA LEU A 69 3.21 9.20 15.11
C LEU A 69 4.50 8.38 15.08
N THR A 70 5.36 8.55 16.09
CA THR A 70 6.60 7.78 16.23
C THR A 70 6.33 6.28 16.33
N ASN A 71 5.32 5.89 17.12
CA ASN A 71 4.86 4.49 17.19
C ASN A 71 4.34 3.99 15.84
N GLY A 72 3.64 4.85 15.09
CA GLY A 72 3.19 4.57 13.74
C GLY A 72 4.34 4.21 12.81
N TYR A 73 5.43 5.00 12.80
CA TYR A 73 6.62 4.69 12.01
C TYR A 73 7.27 3.35 12.41
N HIS A 74 7.31 3.02 13.70
CA HIS A 74 7.81 1.72 14.16
C HIS A 74 6.91 0.54 13.78
N ALA A 75 5.58 0.71 13.84
CA ALA A 75 4.65 -0.32 13.40
C ALA A 75 4.70 -0.51 11.86
N ASN A 76 5.04 0.54 11.12
CA ASN A 76 5.07 0.57 9.65
C ASN A 76 6.33 -0.07 9.03
N PHE A 77 7.10 -0.86 9.78
CA PHE A 77 8.17 -1.69 9.18
C PHE A 77 7.66 -3.00 8.58
N HIS A 78 6.57 -3.56 9.14
CA HIS A 78 6.02 -4.85 8.69
C HIS A 78 4.94 -4.68 7.64
N HIS A 79 4.12 -3.64 7.77
CA HIS A 79 3.02 -3.34 6.86
C HIS A 79 3.44 -3.30 5.37
N PRO A 80 4.60 -2.72 4.99
CA PRO A 80 4.97 -2.65 3.59
C PRO A 80 5.25 -4.01 2.96
N VAL A 81 5.76 -4.94 3.75
CA VAL A 81 5.98 -6.33 3.33
C VAL A 81 4.65 -7.02 3.05
N LEU A 82 3.62 -6.75 3.86
CA LEU A 82 2.30 -7.36 3.73
C LEU A 82 1.56 -6.88 2.49
N TYR A 83 1.52 -5.56 2.24
CA TYR A 83 0.88 -5.08 1.00
C TYR A 83 1.66 -5.55 -0.22
N ALA A 84 3.01 -5.56 -0.19
CA ALA A 84 3.80 -6.00 -1.33
C ALA A 84 3.54 -7.49 -1.63
N ALA A 85 3.48 -8.33 -0.60
CA ALA A 85 3.17 -9.75 -0.75
C ALA A 85 1.77 -10.01 -1.32
N ALA A 86 0.78 -9.22 -0.91
CA ALA A 86 -0.59 -9.30 -1.42
C ALA A 86 -0.70 -8.82 -2.87
N LEU A 87 -0.19 -7.62 -3.17
CA LEU A 87 -0.26 -7.00 -4.49
C LEU A 87 0.52 -7.80 -5.54
N ARG A 88 1.69 -8.33 -5.18
CA ARG A 88 2.48 -9.20 -6.08
C ARG A 88 1.75 -10.48 -6.44
N LEU A 89 1.13 -11.13 -5.46
CA LEU A 89 0.35 -12.33 -5.70
C LEU A 89 -0.90 -12.00 -6.54
N GLY A 90 -1.56 -10.88 -6.26
CA GLY A 90 -2.66 -10.36 -7.06
C GLY A 90 -2.27 -10.13 -8.52
N ALA A 91 -1.09 -9.56 -8.77
CA ALA A 91 -0.59 -9.32 -10.12
C ALA A 91 -0.32 -10.62 -10.88
N VAL A 92 0.31 -11.60 -10.22
CA VAL A 92 0.52 -12.94 -10.79
C VAL A 92 -0.82 -13.59 -11.10
N ARG A 93 -1.74 -13.58 -10.14
CA ARG A 93 -3.06 -14.21 -10.29
C ARG A 93 -3.88 -13.54 -11.39
N LEU A 94 -3.87 -12.23 -11.48
CA LEU A 94 -4.57 -11.52 -12.55
C LEU A 94 -4.00 -11.89 -13.93
N ALA A 95 -2.68 -11.98 -14.07
CA ALA A 95 -2.04 -12.37 -15.31
C ALA A 95 -2.35 -13.82 -15.76
N GLU A 96 -2.78 -14.68 -14.85
CA GLU A 96 -3.28 -16.03 -15.19
C GLU A 96 -4.73 -15.99 -15.72
N LEU A 97 -5.49 -14.96 -15.35
CA LEU A 97 -6.93 -14.87 -15.62
C LEU A 97 -7.26 -13.97 -16.82
N VAL A 98 -6.38 -13.03 -17.16
CA VAL A 98 -6.57 -12.12 -18.29
C VAL A 98 -5.31 -12.01 -19.15
N PRO A 99 -5.44 -11.81 -20.47
CA PRO A 99 -4.29 -11.54 -21.33
C PRO A 99 -3.49 -10.33 -20.82
N MET A 100 -2.21 -10.54 -20.54
CA MET A 100 -1.32 -9.50 -20.04
C MET A 100 0.04 -9.58 -20.73
N SER A 101 0.58 -8.44 -21.15
CA SER A 101 1.92 -8.39 -21.74
C SER A 101 2.99 -8.72 -20.69
N ARG A 102 4.13 -9.28 -21.13
CA ARG A 102 5.25 -9.64 -20.24
C ARG A 102 5.76 -8.42 -19.46
N SER A 103 5.88 -7.27 -20.12
CA SER A 103 6.37 -6.04 -19.50
C SER A 103 5.42 -5.52 -18.42
N LEU A 104 4.11 -5.52 -18.70
CA LEU A 104 3.12 -5.07 -17.71
C LEU A 104 3.09 -5.99 -16.49
N ARG A 105 3.13 -7.30 -16.71
CA ARG A 105 3.25 -8.28 -15.62
C ARG A 105 4.50 -8.02 -14.78
N ALA A 106 5.64 -7.80 -15.41
CA ALA A 106 6.89 -7.52 -14.71
C ALA A 106 6.79 -6.26 -13.85
N VAL A 107 6.21 -5.18 -14.39
CA VAL A 107 5.98 -3.92 -13.66
C VAL A 107 5.04 -4.14 -12.46
N LEU A 108 3.89 -4.78 -12.66
CA LEU A 108 2.91 -5.00 -11.59
C LEU A 108 3.44 -5.90 -10.47
N VAL A 109 4.36 -6.81 -10.78
CA VAL A 109 5.04 -7.65 -9.77
C VAL A 109 6.20 -6.90 -9.11
N ALA A 110 6.97 -6.10 -9.84
CA ALA A 110 8.12 -5.40 -9.27
C ALA A 110 7.72 -4.19 -8.42
N ALA A 111 6.78 -3.38 -8.89
CA ALA A 111 6.45 -2.09 -8.30
C ALA A 111 6.07 -2.15 -6.81
N PRO A 112 5.26 -3.11 -6.32
CA PRO A 112 4.94 -3.20 -4.90
C PRO A 112 6.15 -3.48 -4.00
N ALA A 113 7.16 -4.21 -4.50
CA ALA A 113 8.39 -4.45 -3.73
C ALA A 113 9.25 -3.19 -3.65
N VAL A 114 9.35 -2.43 -4.75
CA VAL A 114 10.04 -1.14 -4.77
C VAL A 114 9.34 -0.14 -3.83
N ALA A 115 8.01 -0.09 -3.86
CA ALA A 115 7.23 0.70 -2.93
C ALA A 115 7.50 0.31 -1.47
N ALA A 116 7.53 -0.99 -1.16
CA ALA A 116 7.80 -1.46 0.20
C ALA A 116 9.19 -1.05 0.70
N THR A 117 10.21 -1.14 -0.16
CA THR A 117 11.55 -0.64 0.18
C THR A 117 11.55 0.87 0.41
N ALA A 118 10.86 1.64 -0.43
CA ALA A 118 10.76 3.08 -0.27
C ALA A 118 10.04 3.46 1.03
N ASP A 119 8.96 2.77 1.37
CA ASP A 119 8.19 2.96 2.61
C ASP A 119 9.02 2.68 3.86
N ILE A 120 9.72 1.54 3.90
CA ILE A 120 10.63 1.20 5.00
C ILE A 120 11.73 2.26 5.14
N THR A 121 12.32 2.70 4.02
CA THR A 121 13.37 3.73 4.01
C THR A 121 12.83 5.07 4.49
N GLU A 122 11.62 5.44 4.06
CA GLU A 122 10.92 6.65 4.50
C GLU A 122 10.71 6.65 6.00
N ASN A 123 10.28 5.52 6.59
CA ASN A 123 10.10 5.39 8.04
C ASN A 123 11.42 5.58 8.79
N VAL A 124 12.54 5.04 8.28
CA VAL A 124 13.88 5.27 8.85
C VAL A 124 14.25 6.76 8.78
N VAL A 125 14.04 7.42 7.64
CA VAL A 125 14.29 8.85 7.47
C VAL A 125 13.44 9.66 8.45
N ASN A 126 12.14 9.39 8.52
CA ASN A 126 11.24 10.11 9.42
C ASN A 126 11.62 9.92 10.89
N LEU A 127 11.98 8.71 11.32
CA LEU A 127 12.49 8.47 12.68
C LEU A 127 13.80 9.23 12.94
N TYR A 128 14.70 9.27 11.95
CA TYR A 128 15.95 10.04 12.04
C TYR A 128 15.70 11.55 12.20
N LEU A 129 14.70 12.09 11.50
CA LEU A 129 14.31 13.49 11.54
C LEU A 129 13.57 13.85 12.83
N HIS A 130 12.67 13.00 13.31
CA HIS A 130 11.86 13.26 14.51
C HIS A 130 12.67 13.11 15.80
N ARG A 131 13.82 12.44 15.75
CA ARG A 131 14.76 12.39 16.88
C ARG A 131 15.45 13.73 17.15
N ASP A 132 15.66 14.56 16.13
CA ASP A 132 16.27 15.89 16.26
C ASP A 132 15.79 16.78 15.11
N THR A 133 14.88 17.70 15.41
CA THR A 133 14.20 18.54 14.41
C THR A 133 15.15 19.48 13.66
N ARG A 134 16.38 19.70 14.16
CA ARG A 134 17.42 20.44 13.43
C ARG A 134 17.86 19.73 12.15
N ARG A 135 17.63 18.42 12.05
CA ARG A 135 17.90 17.61 10.86
C ARG A 135 16.88 17.83 9.75
N ILE A 136 15.74 18.45 10.05
CA ILE A 136 14.70 18.75 9.07
C ILE A 136 15.17 19.92 8.22
N THR A 137 15.72 19.61 7.05
CA THR A 137 16.11 20.55 5.99
C THR A 137 15.28 20.31 4.73
N ASP A 138 15.34 21.22 3.75
CA ASP A 138 14.70 21.00 2.45
C ASP A 138 15.23 19.73 1.77
N THR A 139 16.52 19.40 1.93
CA THR A 139 17.11 18.17 1.40
C THR A 139 16.47 16.94 2.02
N THR A 140 16.39 16.85 3.35
CA THR A 140 15.85 15.66 4.01
C THR A 140 14.34 15.54 3.81
N ALA A 141 13.62 16.66 3.79
CA ALA A 141 12.19 16.72 3.50
C ALA A 141 11.90 16.28 2.05
N THR A 142 12.74 16.71 1.09
CA THR A 142 12.68 16.25 -0.31
C THR A 142 12.95 14.76 -0.43
N VAL A 143 13.97 14.23 0.26
CA VAL A 143 14.26 12.79 0.27
C VAL A 143 13.07 12.00 0.81
N SER A 144 12.52 12.39 1.96
CA SER A 144 11.32 11.75 2.51
C SER A 144 10.16 11.81 1.53
N SER A 145 9.93 12.96 0.90
CA SER A 145 8.84 13.16 -0.08
C SER A 145 9.01 12.28 -1.32
N ALA A 146 10.21 12.18 -1.85
CA ALA A 146 10.51 11.33 -3.00
C ALA A 146 10.23 9.85 -2.67
N LEU A 147 10.62 9.39 -1.48
CA LEU A 147 10.31 8.04 -1.00
C LEU A 147 8.80 7.84 -0.87
N SER A 148 8.06 8.80 -0.29
CA SER A 148 6.59 8.74 -0.22
C SER A 148 5.96 8.65 -1.62
N ILE A 149 6.45 9.41 -2.60
CA ILE A 149 5.95 9.36 -3.98
C ILE A 149 6.18 7.98 -4.59
N VAL A 150 7.37 7.40 -4.45
CA VAL A 150 7.69 6.06 -4.95
C VAL A 150 6.81 5.00 -4.29
N LYS A 151 6.65 5.08 -2.96
CA LYS A 151 5.73 4.23 -2.19
C LYS A 151 4.31 4.30 -2.75
N TRP A 152 3.72 5.49 -2.79
CA TRP A 152 2.33 5.66 -3.21
C TRP A 152 2.13 5.26 -4.68
N GLY A 153 3.05 5.62 -5.58
CA GLY A 153 2.98 5.23 -6.98
C GLY A 153 3.06 3.71 -7.18
N GLY A 154 3.99 3.05 -6.50
CA GLY A 154 4.18 1.60 -6.61
C GLY A 154 3.14 0.76 -5.85
N THR A 155 2.33 1.36 -5.00
CA THR A 155 1.22 0.70 -4.29
C THR A 155 -0.13 0.97 -4.96
N VAL A 156 -0.49 2.25 -5.17
CA VAL A 156 -1.81 2.66 -5.68
C VAL A 156 -1.99 2.26 -7.15
N GLY A 157 -0.95 2.42 -7.98
CA GLY A 157 -1.02 2.06 -9.39
C GLY A 157 -1.37 0.57 -9.60
N PRO A 158 -0.58 -0.37 -9.04
CA PRO A 158 -0.90 -1.79 -9.09
C PRO A 158 -2.24 -2.14 -8.45
N LEU A 159 -2.58 -1.56 -7.29
CA LEU A 159 -3.85 -1.81 -6.62
C LEU A 159 -5.05 -1.40 -7.50
N ALA A 160 -5.01 -0.22 -8.09
CA ALA A 160 -6.06 0.29 -8.96
C ALA A 160 -6.20 -0.58 -10.22
N TYR A 161 -5.07 -0.90 -10.87
CA TYR A 161 -5.06 -1.78 -12.04
C TYR A 161 -5.67 -3.15 -11.71
N MET A 162 -5.26 -3.76 -10.60
CA MET A 162 -5.78 -5.06 -10.19
C MET A 162 -7.25 -5.01 -9.83
N THR A 163 -7.69 -3.98 -9.13
CA THR A 163 -9.10 -3.79 -8.78
C THR A 163 -9.97 -3.78 -10.04
N VAL A 164 -9.59 -2.98 -11.04
CA VAL A 164 -10.28 -2.92 -12.34
C VAL A 164 -10.25 -4.27 -13.06
N GLY A 165 -9.11 -4.98 -13.03
CA GLY A 165 -8.97 -6.28 -13.67
C GLY A 165 -9.80 -7.40 -13.03
N PHE A 166 -9.92 -7.43 -11.70
CA PHE A 166 -10.67 -8.45 -10.97
C PHE A 166 -12.19 -8.21 -10.94
N LEU A 167 -12.65 -6.95 -11.02
CA LEU A 167 -14.06 -6.58 -10.94
C LEU A 167 -14.98 -7.38 -11.90
N PRO A 168 -14.69 -7.50 -13.21
CA PRO A 168 -15.53 -8.28 -14.12
C PRO A 168 -15.55 -9.78 -13.79
N ILE A 169 -14.47 -10.32 -13.23
CA ILE A 169 -14.33 -11.73 -12.88
C ILE A 169 -15.24 -12.05 -11.69
N TRP A 170 -15.14 -11.26 -10.63
CA TRP A 170 -16.00 -11.42 -9.45
C TRP A 170 -17.46 -11.15 -9.75
N GLY A 171 -17.76 -10.11 -10.56
CA GLY A 171 -19.13 -9.80 -10.97
C GLY A 171 -19.81 -10.93 -11.74
N ARG A 172 -19.06 -11.68 -12.57
CA ARG A 172 -19.57 -12.91 -13.21
C ARG A 172 -19.77 -14.04 -12.20
N ALA A 173 -18.77 -14.33 -11.37
CA ALA A 173 -18.85 -15.40 -10.39
C ALA A 173 -20.04 -15.24 -9.41
N VAL A 174 -20.32 -14.01 -8.97
CA VAL A 174 -21.48 -13.68 -8.12
C VAL A 174 -22.79 -13.93 -8.87
N ARG A 175 -22.91 -13.44 -10.11
CA ARG A 175 -24.10 -13.62 -10.95
C ARG A 175 -24.41 -15.11 -11.19
N ASP A 176 -23.39 -15.89 -11.54
CA ASP A 176 -23.53 -17.32 -11.80
C ASP A 176 -23.93 -18.11 -10.55
N ARG A 177 -23.55 -17.62 -9.36
CA ARG A 177 -24.00 -18.21 -8.09
C ARG A 177 -25.47 -17.90 -7.81
N PHE A 178 -25.92 -16.67 -8.06
CA PHE A 178 -27.33 -16.31 -7.90
C PHE A 178 -28.25 -16.99 -8.91
N ALA A 179 -27.80 -17.19 -10.14
CA ALA A 179 -28.57 -17.92 -11.16
C ALA A 179 -28.78 -19.40 -10.84
N ARG A 180 -27.94 -20.00 -9.97
CA ARG A 180 -28.02 -21.40 -9.53
C ARG A 180 -28.80 -21.62 -8.23
N GLY A 181 -29.10 -20.56 -7.50
CA GLY A 181 -29.92 -20.60 -6.28
C GLY A 181 -31.42 -20.40 -6.55
N ARG A 182 -31.82 -20.34 -7.83
CA ARG A 182 -33.19 -20.40 -8.32
C ARG A 182 -33.35 -21.69 -9.11
#